data_AF-A0A7X8GV94-F1
#
_entry.id   AF-A0A7X8GV94-F1
#
_cell.length_a   1.000
_cell.length_b   1.000
_cell.length_c   1.000
_cell.angle_alpha   90.00
_cell.angle_beta   90.00
_cell.angle_gamma   90.00
#
_symmetry.space_group_name_H-M   'P 1'
#
loop_
_entity.id
_entity.type
_entity.pdbx_description
1 polymer ?
#
loop_
_entity_poly.entity_id
_entity_poly.type
_entity_poly.pdbx_seq_one_letter_code
_entity_poly.pdbx_strand_id
1 'polypeptide(L)'
;KSQCDECKRKRTENKLVKEFKRPVDVIDDGETCFLEQGIICMGPATRGGCGVRCIEGNAPCRGCYGPPPDVPDPGAKMLSAVATMIDANTPEEVEKIVATIDDPAGTFYRFSLPGSILRRKVIV
;
A
#
# COMPACT_ATOMS: atom_id res chain seq x y z
N LYS A 1 3.98 2.49 -15.94
CA LYS A 1 4.21 1.17 -15.31
C LYS A 1 4.43 1.34 -13.82
N SER A 2 3.73 0.56 -13.02
CA SER A 2 3.89 0.48 -11.58
C SER A 2 4.90 -0.62 -11.21
N GLN A 3 5.40 -0.62 -9.97
CA GLN A 3 6.27 -1.69 -9.46
C GLN A 3 5.55 -3.05 -9.50
N CYS A 4 4.22 -3.03 -9.38
CA CYS A 4 3.33 -4.16 -9.53
C CYS A 4 3.48 -4.88 -10.89
N ASP A 5 3.91 -4.20 -11.96
CA ASP A 5 4.11 -4.82 -13.30
C ASP A 5 5.38 -5.70 -13.37
N GLU A 6 6.31 -5.52 -12.43
CA GLU A 6 7.58 -6.26 -12.33
C GLU A 6 7.58 -7.25 -11.14
N CYS A 7 6.51 -7.25 -10.33
CA CYS A 7 6.42 -8.04 -9.11
C CYS A 7 6.19 -9.52 -9.41
N LYS A 8 6.94 -10.41 -8.74
CA LYS A 8 6.84 -11.87 -8.92
C LYS A 8 5.75 -12.53 -8.07
N ARG A 9 5.19 -11.82 -7.09
CA ARG A 9 4.14 -12.35 -6.20
C ARG A 9 2.82 -12.52 -6.94
N LYS A 10 2.09 -13.57 -6.61
CA LYS A 10 0.83 -13.92 -7.24
C LYS A 10 -0.31 -13.07 -6.68
N ARG A 11 -1.18 -12.60 -7.58
CA ARG A 11 -2.44 -11.96 -7.23
C ARG A 11 -3.55 -12.97 -7.45
N THR A 12 -4.43 -13.09 -6.47
CA THR A 12 -5.59 -13.96 -6.54
C THR A 12 -6.80 -13.17 -7.05
N GLU A 13 -7.89 -13.89 -7.31
CA GLU A 13 -9.17 -13.27 -7.65
C GLU A 13 -9.81 -12.56 -6.43
N ASN A 14 -9.47 -13.00 -5.22
CA ASN A 14 -10.00 -12.39 -3.99
C ASN A 14 -9.06 -11.30 -3.47
N LYS A 15 -9.43 -10.05 -3.74
CA LYS A 15 -8.68 -8.86 -3.31
C LYS A 15 -9.19 -8.28 -1.99
N LEU A 16 -10.13 -8.95 -1.34
CA LEU A 16 -10.82 -8.45 -0.15
C LEU A 16 -10.01 -8.79 1.11
N VAL A 17 -9.85 -7.78 1.96
CA VAL A 17 -9.03 -7.78 3.18
C VAL A 17 -9.90 -7.32 4.34
N LYS A 18 -9.91 -8.12 5.41
CA LYS A 18 -10.66 -7.86 6.64
C LYS A 18 -9.85 -7.15 7.71
N GLU A 19 -8.53 -7.14 7.59
CA GLU A 19 -7.62 -6.58 8.59
C GLU A 19 -6.29 -6.25 7.93
N PHE A 20 -5.78 -5.04 8.18
CA PHE A 20 -4.41 -4.69 7.82
C PHE A 20 -3.49 -4.97 8.99
N LYS A 21 -2.34 -5.59 8.70
CA LYS A 21 -1.36 -6.01 9.71
C LYS A 21 0.00 -5.41 9.40
N ARG A 22 0.81 -5.21 10.45
CA ARG A 22 2.20 -4.85 10.23
C ARG A 22 2.96 -6.05 9.66
N PRO A 23 4.00 -5.84 8.85
CA PRO A 23 4.81 -6.92 8.30
C PRO A 23 5.43 -7.85 9.35
N VAL A 24 5.64 -7.37 10.58
CA VAL A 24 6.23 -8.16 11.68
C VAL A 24 5.22 -9.08 12.37
N ASP A 25 3.92 -8.83 12.20
CA ASP A 25 2.85 -9.57 12.86
C ASP A 25 2.28 -10.68 11.96
N VAL A 26 2.83 -10.87 10.75
CA VAL A 26 2.34 -11.82 9.74
C VAL A 26 3.44 -12.78 9.35
N ILE A 27 3.09 -14.06 9.26
CA ILE A 27 3.92 -15.08 8.63
C ILE A 27 3.58 -15.07 7.14
N ASP A 28 4.49 -14.53 6.33
CA ASP A 28 4.34 -14.48 4.87
C ASP A 28 4.40 -15.90 4.27
N ASP A 29 3.50 -16.20 3.34
CA ASP A 29 3.47 -17.47 2.62
C ASP A 29 4.53 -17.58 1.50
N GLY A 30 5.29 -16.51 1.24
CA GLY A 30 6.34 -16.44 0.25
C GLY A 30 5.87 -16.24 -1.19
N GLU A 31 4.56 -16.26 -1.46
CA GLU A 31 4.01 -16.34 -2.81
C GLU A 31 2.92 -15.30 -3.08
N THR A 32 1.98 -15.15 -2.15
CA THR A 32 0.82 -14.27 -2.30
C THR A 32 1.22 -12.80 -2.22
N CYS A 33 0.51 -11.96 -2.97
CA CYS A 33 0.63 -10.52 -2.89
C CYS A 33 0.52 -10.03 -1.44
N PHE A 34 1.48 -9.23 -0.98
CA PHE A 34 1.46 -8.66 0.37
C PHE A 34 0.14 -7.94 0.70
N LEU A 35 -0.41 -7.18 -0.25
CA LEU A 35 -1.67 -6.46 -0.02
C LEU A 35 -2.84 -7.42 0.22
N GLU A 36 -2.88 -8.54 -0.49
CA GLU A 36 -3.92 -9.57 -0.31
C GLU A 36 -3.75 -10.32 1.01
N GLN A 37 -2.53 -10.39 1.54
CA GLN A 37 -2.24 -10.87 2.90
C GLN A 37 -2.52 -9.83 4.00
N GLY A 38 -3.07 -8.66 3.65
CA GLY A 38 -3.33 -7.56 4.59
C GLY A 38 -2.09 -6.75 4.96
N ILE A 39 -0.96 -6.93 4.27
CA ILE A 39 0.27 -6.17 4.51
C ILE A 39 0.33 -4.99 3.53
N ILE A 40 0.36 -3.77 4.06
CA ILE A 40 0.44 -2.55 3.25
C ILE A 40 1.74 -2.55 2.42
N CYS A 41 1.59 -2.60 1.09
CA CYS A 41 2.66 -2.53 0.12
C CYS A 41 2.40 -1.43 -0.89
N MET A 42 3.34 -0.49 -1.03
CA MET A 42 3.21 0.69 -1.90
C MET A 42 3.35 0.39 -3.41
N GLY A 43 3.49 -0.88 -3.79
CA GLY A 43 3.75 -1.31 -5.18
C GLY A 43 2.82 -0.68 -6.24
N PRO A 44 1.49 -0.62 -6.02
CA PRO A 44 0.55 -0.02 -6.98
C PRO A 44 0.75 1.48 -7.20
N ALA A 45 1.27 2.19 -6.19
CA ALA A 45 1.49 3.63 -6.20
C ALA A 45 2.95 4.02 -6.46
N THR A 46 3.80 3.06 -6.81
CA THR A 46 5.24 3.27 -7.01
C THR A 46 5.61 2.95 -8.46
N ARG A 47 6.48 3.76 -9.07
CA ARG A 47 7.05 3.48 -10.39
C ARG A 47 7.93 2.22 -10.37
N GLY A 48 7.91 1.44 -11.45
CA GLY A 48 8.82 0.31 -11.67
C GLY A 48 10.28 0.72 -11.92
N GLY A 49 11.16 -0.26 -12.12
CA GLY A 49 12.58 -0.06 -12.47
C GLY A 49 13.58 -0.26 -11.33
N CYS A 50 13.11 -0.58 -10.11
CA CYS A 50 13.99 -0.88 -8.98
C CYS A 50 14.42 -2.36 -8.89
N GLY A 51 13.97 -3.18 -9.85
CA GLY A 51 14.19 -4.64 -9.84
C GLY A 51 13.51 -5.34 -8.68
N VAL A 52 12.44 -4.75 -8.13
CA VAL A 52 11.61 -5.28 -7.04
C VAL A 52 12.38 -5.76 -5.80
N ARG A 53 13.55 -5.17 -5.51
CA ARG A 53 14.48 -5.60 -4.45
C ARG A 53 13.88 -5.78 -3.05
N CYS A 54 12.88 -4.97 -2.68
CA CYS A 54 12.20 -5.13 -1.39
C CYS A 54 11.45 -6.47 -1.34
N ILE A 55 10.75 -6.79 -2.44
CA ILE A 55 9.96 -8.02 -2.57
C ILE A 55 10.89 -9.25 -2.53
N GLU A 56 12.03 -9.20 -3.21
CA GLU A 56 13.05 -10.27 -3.15
C GLU A 56 13.62 -10.46 -1.73
N GLY A 57 13.74 -9.38 -0.97
CA GLY A 57 14.13 -9.40 0.45
C GLY A 57 12.98 -9.70 1.41
N ASN A 58 11.85 -10.22 0.93
CA ASN A 58 10.64 -10.48 1.71
C ASN A 58 10.12 -9.28 2.51
N ALA A 59 10.09 -8.11 1.88
CA ALA A 59 9.56 -6.88 2.47
C ALA A 59 8.63 -6.15 1.50
N PRO A 60 7.55 -5.50 1.99
CA PRO A 60 6.66 -4.73 1.14
C PRO A 60 7.38 -3.53 0.52
N CYS A 61 6.95 -3.14 -0.68
CA CYS A 61 7.41 -1.91 -1.33
C CYS A 61 7.14 -0.71 -0.42
N ARG A 62 8.15 0.16 -0.30
CA ARG A 62 8.08 1.36 0.57
C ARG A 62 7.79 2.66 -0.19
N GLY A 63 7.71 2.65 -1.52
CA GLY A 63 7.39 3.85 -2.30
C GLY A 63 8.55 4.78 -2.63
N CYS A 64 9.80 4.35 -2.43
CA CYS A 64 10.97 5.23 -2.57
C CYS A 64 11.23 5.76 -3.99
N TYR A 65 10.78 5.08 -5.04
CA TYR A 65 10.96 5.51 -6.43
C TYR A 65 9.92 6.57 -6.87
N GLY A 66 9.00 6.93 -5.97
CA GLY A 66 7.95 7.91 -6.26
C GLY A 66 6.87 7.37 -7.19
N PRO A 67 5.92 8.24 -7.59
CA PRO A 67 4.74 7.83 -8.34
C PRO A 67 5.05 7.47 -9.81
N PRO A 68 4.21 6.61 -10.42
CA PRO A 68 4.11 6.50 -11.88
C PRO A 68 3.82 7.85 -12.56
N PRO A 69 4.11 8.02 -13.86
CA PRO A 69 3.97 9.31 -14.55
C PRO A 69 2.56 9.92 -14.47
N ASP A 70 1.53 9.09 -14.37
CA ASP A 70 0.12 9.49 -14.45
C ASP A 70 -0.53 9.59 -13.06
N VAL A 71 0.29 9.55 -12.00
CA VAL A 71 -0.16 9.58 -10.60
C VAL A 71 0.39 10.85 -9.93
N PRO A 72 -0.42 11.90 -9.77
CA PRO A 72 0.05 13.16 -9.18
C PRO A 72 0.33 13.04 -7.68
N ASP A 73 -0.39 12.15 -6.99
CA ASP A 73 -0.24 11.92 -5.55
C ASP A 73 -0.23 10.41 -5.25
N PRO A 74 0.94 9.84 -4.88
CA PRO A 74 1.06 8.41 -4.62
C PRO A 74 0.29 7.98 -3.37
N GLY A 75 0.14 8.85 -2.37
CA GLY A 75 -0.57 8.48 -1.15
C GLY A 75 -2.07 8.44 -1.36
N ALA A 76 -2.64 9.37 -2.14
CA ALA A 76 -4.03 9.33 -2.57
C ALA A 76 -4.31 8.12 -3.48
N LYS A 77 -3.38 7.79 -4.38
CA LYS A 77 -3.47 6.56 -5.20
C LYS A 77 -3.48 5.31 -4.32
N MET A 78 -2.64 5.27 -3.29
CA MET A 78 -2.60 4.16 -2.35
C MET A 78 -3.88 4.07 -1.52
N LEU A 79 -4.40 5.19 -1.02
CA LEU A 79 -5.68 5.25 -0.32
C LEU A 79 -6.81 4.68 -1.18
N SER A 80 -6.88 5.07 -2.45
CA SER A 80 -7.85 4.54 -3.41
C SER A 80 -7.69 3.03 -3.60
N ALA A 81 -6.45 2.51 -3.70
CA ALA A 81 -6.20 1.08 -3.83
C ALA A 81 -6.62 0.31 -2.57
N VAL A 82 -6.28 0.81 -1.38
CA VAL A 82 -6.69 0.21 -0.10
C VAL A 82 -8.20 0.19 0.04
N ALA A 83 -8.89 1.29 -0.28
CA ALA A 83 -10.34 1.39 -0.18
C ALA A 83 -11.07 0.32 -1.01
N THR A 84 -10.54 -0.04 -2.20
CA THR A 84 -11.13 -1.09 -3.04
C THR A 84 -10.92 -2.51 -2.52
N MET A 85 -10.03 -2.69 -1.55
CA MET A 85 -9.69 -3.98 -0.97
C MET A 85 -10.41 -4.23 0.36
N ILE A 86 -11.08 -3.24 0.95
CA ILE A 86 -11.74 -3.41 2.24
C ILE A 86 -12.96 -4.32 2.09
N ASP A 87 -12.98 -5.42 2.84
CA ASP A 87 -14.11 -6.37 2.90
C ASP A 87 -15.16 -5.89 3.92
N ALA A 88 -15.98 -4.90 3.53
CA ALA A 88 -17.02 -4.34 4.39
C ALA A 88 -18.26 -3.93 3.59
N ASN A 89 -19.43 -4.09 4.20
CA ASN A 89 -20.72 -3.67 3.62
C ASN A 89 -21.37 -2.53 4.40
N THR A 90 -20.83 -2.17 5.56
CA THR A 90 -21.35 -1.11 6.43
C THR A 90 -20.27 -0.07 6.78
N PRO A 91 -20.64 1.20 7.02
CA PRO A 91 -19.68 2.23 7.43
C PRO A 91 -18.90 1.86 8.71
N GLU A 92 -19.55 1.21 9.68
CA GLU A 92 -18.94 0.82 10.95
C GLU A 92 -17.88 -0.28 10.77
N GLU A 93 -18.08 -1.20 9.83
CA GLU A 93 -17.08 -2.20 9.47
C GLU A 93 -15.88 -1.55 8.77
N VAL A 94 -16.13 -0.61 7.84
CA VAL A 94 -15.05 0.13 7.18
C VAL A 94 -14.19 0.85 8.21
N GLU A 95 -14.80 1.55 9.16
CA GLU A 95 -14.06 2.28 10.21
C GLU A 95 -13.19 1.35 11.06
N LYS A 96 -13.71 0.17 11.43
CA LYS A 96 -12.94 -0.85 12.16
C LYS A 96 -11.73 -1.32 11.36
N ILE A 97 -11.90 -1.61 10.07
CA ILE A 97 -10.80 -2.10 9.23
C ILE A 97 -9.77 -0.99 8.99
N VAL A 98 -10.20 0.24 8.71
CA VAL A 98 -9.30 1.38 8.52
C VAL A 98 -8.50 1.69 9.79
N ALA A 99 -9.12 1.53 10.97
CA ALA A 99 -8.44 1.71 12.24
C ALA A 99 -7.29 0.72 12.50
N THR A 100 -7.22 -0.39 11.74
CA THR A 100 -6.08 -1.34 11.81
C THR A 100 -4.84 -0.84 11.07
N ILE A 101 -4.95 0.23 10.28
CA ILE A 101 -3.80 0.85 9.60
C ILE A 101 -3.12 1.81 10.59
N ASP A 102 -2.02 1.36 11.19
CA ASP A 102 -1.31 2.10 12.26
C ASP A 102 -0.93 3.56 11.91
N ASP A 103 -0.33 3.79 10.74
CA ASP A 103 0.14 5.11 10.32
C ASP A 103 -0.03 5.29 8.81
N PRO A 104 -1.23 5.70 8.35
CA PRO A 104 -1.49 5.95 6.93
C PRO A 104 -0.62 7.07 6.37
N ALA A 105 -0.36 8.13 7.15
CA ALA A 105 0.40 9.28 6.70
C ALA A 105 1.88 8.91 6.48
N GLY A 106 2.53 8.33 7.49
CA GLY A 106 3.92 7.90 7.38
C GLY A 106 4.13 6.73 6.43
N THR A 107 3.13 5.89 6.22
CA THR A 107 3.23 4.78 5.26
C THR A 107 3.00 5.23 3.81
N PHE A 108 1.93 5.99 3.54
CA PHE A 108 1.56 6.38 2.17
C PHE A 108 2.40 7.55 1.64
N TYR A 109 2.93 8.39 2.54
CA TYR A 109 3.70 9.59 2.19
C TYR A 109 5.16 9.56 2.62
N ARG A 110 5.70 8.39 2.97
CA ARG A 110 7.07 8.22 3.52
C ARG A 110 8.16 9.00 2.79
N PHE A 111 8.08 9.04 1.47
CA PHE A 111 9.08 9.68 0.59
C PHE A 111 8.51 10.80 -0.27
N SER A 112 7.21 11.08 -0.15
CA SER A 112 6.47 11.91 -1.11
C SER A 112 5.67 13.04 -0.44
N LEU A 113 5.67 13.14 0.89
CA LEU A 113 4.88 14.15 1.61
C LEU A 113 5.09 15.58 1.08
N PRO A 114 6.33 16.08 0.83
CA PRO A 114 6.50 17.46 0.35
C PRO A 114 5.91 17.71 -1.04
N GLY A 115 5.86 16.68 -1.88
CA GLY A 115 5.31 16.74 -3.24
C GLY A 115 3.84 16.35 -3.35
N SER A 116 3.20 15.97 -2.23
CA SER A 116 1.80 15.56 -2.21
C SER A 116 0.84 16.75 -2.28
N ILE A 117 -0.44 16.45 -2.43
CA ILE A 117 -1.52 17.44 -2.32
C ILE A 117 -1.58 17.99 -0.88
N LEU A 118 -1.28 17.15 0.12
CA LEU A 118 -1.33 17.52 1.55
C LEU A 118 -0.16 18.43 1.97
N ARG A 119 1.06 18.15 1.49
CA ARG A 119 2.34 18.86 1.77
C ARG A 119 2.81 18.88 3.23
N ARG A 120 1.97 19.34 4.16
CA ARG A 120 2.28 19.47 5.59
C ARG A 120 1.04 19.27 6.44
N LYS A 121 1.24 18.88 7.70
CA LYS A 121 0.19 18.95 8.72
C LYS A 121 -0.16 20.42 8.99
N VAL A 122 -1.44 20.74 9.04
CA VAL A 122 -1.90 22.04 9.56
C VAL A 122 -1.77 21.99 11.07
N ILE A 123 -0.94 22.87 11.64
CA ILE A 123 -0.87 23.10 13.07
C ILE A 123 -1.92 24.17 13.35
N VAL A 124 -3.07 23.75 13.87
CA VAL A 124 -4.12 24.63 14.40
C VAL A 124 -4.08 24.53 15.91
#